data_AF-A0A952RD44-F1
#
_entry.id   AF-A0A952RD44-F1
#
_cell.length_a   1.000
_cell.length_b   1.000
_cell.length_c   1.000
_cell.angle_alpha   90.00
_cell.angle_beta   90.00
_cell.angle_gamma   90.00
#
_symmetry.space_group_name_H-M   'P 1'
#
loop_
_entity.id
_entity.type
_entity.pdbx_description
1 polymer ?
#
loop_
_entity_poly.entity_id
_entity_poly.type
_entity_poly.pdbx_seq_one_letter_code
_entity_poly.pdbx_strand_id
1 'polypeptide(L)'
;MNLGARFGLGLGLTAATFALFSGCSFPEHDFIPDSEFHNNGGAAGNGGNGATAGNGAGGSGGVAGNGATGGVAGNGATGGVAGNGATGGVAGTGAGGSGGSGETNCHNGIDDDEDGLIDCADPDCVGAGYECVNLPDGWSGPVAAQEGPFGSTPTACGGQYPTVEISAFSQPNQPANCAACNCGTPNGAACGLPVNCEATQDCPGIIPENYGLHRGLSLWVAAGCSGAGAWSFPVSATCQSFSLEPGSPPEAPVSAEANAPVVTGGSCLPSGGGSLGGDPWSIRVRGCGPTALEGGGCGGTNTCLPPAAAAFDRGVCVYRDGDHDCPSPFDAKRTYYRNFVDERVCTPCSCGAPSGVECAGDKVDIWSGGGCIGTPHATVTDPGTTCTPAAPGLTLSFRYTPGTPTGGSCAPSGGQSTGTATATDPVTFCCKN
;
A
#
# COMPACT_ATOMS: atom_id res chain seq x y z
N MET A 1 -22.21 -52.62 -51.69
CA MET A 1 -22.49 -51.67 -52.78
C MET A 1 -22.06 -50.30 -52.28
N ASN A 2 -21.11 -49.70 -52.99
CA ASN A 2 -20.58 -48.35 -52.75
C ASN A 2 -21.70 -47.31 -52.85
N LEU A 3 -21.77 -46.37 -51.91
CA LEU A 3 -22.25 -45.02 -52.20
C LEU A 3 -21.53 -44.04 -51.28
N GLY A 4 -20.60 -43.29 -51.87
CA GLY A 4 -19.89 -42.20 -51.21
C GLY A 4 -20.70 -40.92 -51.22
N ALA A 5 -20.65 -40.18 -50.12
CA ALA A 5 -21.03 -38.78 -50.07
C ALA A 5 -19.95 -38.03 -49.28
N ARG A 6 -19.14 -37.26 -50.00
CA ARG A 6 -18.20 -36.27 -49.45
C ARG A 6 -19.00 -35.03 -49.10
N PHE A 7 -19.02 -34.64 -47.83
CA PHE A 7 -19.41 -33.29 -47.40
C PHE A 7 -18.15 -32.58 -46.88
N GLY A 8 -17.76 -31.52 -47.57
CA GLY A 8 -16.65 -30.66 -47.17
C GLY A 8 -17.07 -29.74 -46.04
N LEU A 9 -16.37 -29.81 -44.91
CA LEU A 9 -16.38 -28.76 -43.90
C LEU A 9 -15.45 -27.62 -44.37
N GLY A 10 -16.05 -26.49 -44.74
CA GLY A 10 -15.34 -25.22 -44.86
C GLY A 10 -15.18 -24.60 -43.47
N LEU A 11 -13.99 -24.74 -42.88
CA LEU A 11 -13.59 -24.02 -41.67
C LEU A 11 -13.29 -22.57 -42.06
N GLY A 12 -14.18 -21.64 -41.72
CA GLY A 12 -13.93 -20.21 -41.82
C GLY A 12 -13.05 -19.75 -40.66
N LEU A 13 -11.75 -19.63 -40.91
CA LEU A 13 -10.78 -19.05 -39.98
C LEU A 13 -10.85 -17.53 -40.09
N THR A 14 -11.61 -16.86 -39.21
CA THR A 14 -11.56 -15.40 -39.08
C THR A 14 -10.30 -15.00 -38.32
N ALA A 15 -9.41 -14.29 -39.02
CA ALA A 15 -8.21 -13.70 -38.46
C ALA A 15 -8.56 -12.67 -37.38
N ALA A 16 -8.22 -12.97 -36.13
CA ALA A 16 -8.21 -12.00 -35.05
C ALA A 16 -6.90 -11.20 -35.15
N THR A 17 -7.03 -9.93 -35.50
CA THR A 17 -5.96 -8.94 -35.51
C THR A 17 -5.42 -8.76 -34.08
N PHE A 18 -4.27 -9.36 -33.78
CA PHE A 18 -3.52 -9.06 -32.56
C PHE A 18 -2.91 -7.66 -32.68
N ALA A 19 -3.52 -6.69 -32.00
CA ALA A 19 -2.87 -5.41 -31.74
C ALA A 19 -1.79 -5.62 -30.66
N LEU A 20 -0.54 -5.73 -31.10
CA LEU A 20 0.63 -5.62 -30.23
C LEU A 20 0.71 -4.17 -29.73
N PHE A 21 0.33 -3.94 -28.48
CA PHE A 21 0.74 -2.73 -27.76
C PHE A 21 2.19 -2.90 -27.33
N SER A 22 3.08 -2.38 -28.18
CA SER A 22 4.47 -2.11 -27.83
C SER A 22 4.53 -0.90 -26.90
N GLY A 23 5.26 -1.04 -25.79
CA GLY A 23 5.88 0.09 -25.09
C GLY A 23 5.19 0.56 -23.80
N CYS A 24 5.33 -0.23 -22.74
CA CYS A 24 5.50 0.36 -21.40
C CYS A 24 6.93 0.05 -20.98
N SER A 25 7.82 1.03 -21.14
CA SER A 25 9.14 1.04 -20.52
C SER A 25 8.93 1.20 -19.01
N PHE A 26 9.36 0.21 -18.23
CA PHE A 26 9.41 0.33 -16.78
C PHE A 26 10.50 1.34 -16.40
N PRO A 27 10.29 2.23 -15.43
CA PRO A 27 11.38 2.99 -14.86
C PRO A 27 12.26 2.02 -14.06
N GLU A 28 13.54 1.92 -14.44
CA GLU A 28 14.58 1.45 -13.52
C GLU A 28 14.55 2.41 -12.32
N HIS A 29 14.29 1.87 -11.12
CA HIS A 29 14.44 2.62 -9.89
C HIS A 29 15.93 2.75 -9.60
N ASP A 30 16.54 3.83 -10.09
CA ASP A 30 17.85 4.26 -9.62
C ASP A 30 17.73 4.69 -8.15
N PHE A 31 18.47 4.02 -7.27
CA PHE A 31 18.57 4.38 -5.87
C PHE A 31 19.35 5.69 -5.73
N ILE A 32 18.67 6.73 -5.23
CA ILE A 32 19.34 7.92 -4.69
C ILE A 32 19.90 7.53 -3.31
N PRO A 33 21.22 7.62 -3.06
CA PRO A 33 21.77 7.41 -1.72
C PRO A 33 21.25 8.48 -0.75
N ASP A 34 21.04 8.08 0.51
CA ASP A 34 20.40 8.82 1.62
C ASP A 34 21.07 10.16 2.02
N SER A 35 22.05 10.66 1.26
CA SER A 35 22.78 11.89 1.56
C SER A 35 22.06 13.20 1.16
N GLU A 36 20.92 13.15 0.47
CA GLU A 36 20.23 14.36 -0.03
C GLU A 36 18.91 14.72 0.67
N PHE A 37 18.57 14.12 1.82
CA PHE A 37 17.35 14.46 2.55
C PHE A 37 17.42 15.72 3.44
N HIS A 38 18.37 16.63 3.18
CA HIS A 38 18.49 17.89 3.92
C HIS A 38 18.20 19.11 3.02
N ASN A 39 17.28 19.96 3.49
CA ASN A 39 16.90 21.29 3.00
C ASN A 39 15.89 21.37 1.85
N ASN A 40 14.61 21.50 2.21
CA ASN A 40 13.85 22.69 1.83
C ASN A 40 12.63 22.89 2.74
N GLY A 41 12.70 23.94 3.57
CA GLY A 41 11.61 24.36 4.45
C GLY A 41 11.98 25.68 5.13
N GLY A 42 11.94 26.78 4.37
CA GLY A 42 12.13 28.11 4.91
C GLY A 42 10.96 28.54 5.81
N ALA A 43 11.29 29.20 6.91
CA ALA A 43 10.39 30.11 7.61
C ALA A 43 11.20 31.30 8.15
N ALA A 44 10.71 32.49 7.85
CA ALA A 44 11.28 33.77 8.22
C ALA A 44 10.97 34.15 9.67
N GLY A 45 11.87 34.92 10.29
CA GLY A 45 11.47 36.13 11.04
C GLY A 45 11.70 36.17 12.55
N ASN A 46 12.27 37.32 12.94
CA ASN A 46 12.39 37.97 14.26
C ASN A 46 13.52 37.44 15.16
N GLY A 47 14.46 38.24 15.65
CA GLY A 47 14.53 39.70 15.81
C GLY A 47 15.04 39.97 17.23
N GLY A 48 16.30 40.40 17.36
CA GLY A 48 16.95 40.58 18.67
C GLY A 48 18.04 41.64 18.61
N ASN A 49 17.73 42.78 19.21
CA ASN A 49 18.40 44.08 19.21
C ASN A 49 19.92 44.10 19.44
N GLY A 50 20.56 45.02 18.72
CA GLY A 50 21.94 45.42 18.97
C GLY A 50 22.12 46.39 20.14
N ALA A 51 23.38 46.53 20.54
CA ALA A 51 23.90 47.68 21.26
C ALA A 51 25.33 47.99 20.77
N THR A 52 25.38 49.06 19.98
CA THR A 52 26.31 50.19 20.05
C THR A 52 27.82 49.99 19.88
N ALA A 53 28.30 50.57 18.77
CA ALA A 53 29.67 50.88 18.43
C ALA A 53 30.26 52.03 19.27
N GLY A 54 31.59 52.11 19.33
CA GLY A 54 32.33 53.22 19.93
C GLY A 54 33.83 53.23 19.55
N ASN A 55 34.08 53.79 18.37
CA ASN A 55 35.34 54.09 17.65
C ASN A 55 36.62 54.51 18.40
N GLY A 56 37.75 54.27 17.71
CA GLY A 56 38.89 55.21 17.59
C GLY A 56 40.26 54.61 17.91
N ALA A 57 40.97 53.99 16.96
CA ALA A 57 41.89 54.58 15.97
C ALA A 57 43.25 55.06 16.53
N GLY A 58 44.34 54.46 16.01
CA GLY A 58 45.66 55.10 15.93
C GLY A 58 46.87 54.20 16.19
N GLY A 59 47.75 54.06 15.19
CA GLY A 59 49.19 53.91 15.42
C GLY A 59 49.83 52.58 15.03
N SER A 60 50.38 52.54 13.81
CA SER A 60 51.32 51.54 13.30
C SER A 60 52.72 51.66 13.92
N GLY A 61 53.39 50.50 14.11
CA GLY A 61 54.84 50.38 14.02
C GLY A 61 55.57 49.94 15.29
N GLY A 62 56.40 48.89 15.16
CA GLY A 62 57.48 48.59 16.09
C GLY A 62 57.59 47.11 16.47
N VAL A 63 58.57 46.42 15.89
CA VAL A 63 59.01 45.09 16.32
C VAL A 63 60.11 45.28 17.37
N ALA A 64 59.96 44.70 18.57
CA ALA A 64 61.05 44.16 19.41
C ALA A 64 60.53 43.65 20.77
N GLY A 65 60.91 42.41 21.10
CA GLY A 65 61.57 42.07 22.36
C GLY A 65 60.73 41.90 23.65
N ASN A 66 60.61 40.63 24.05
CA ASN A 66 60.30 40.05 25.36
C ASN A 66 60.17 40.97 26.60
N GLY A 67 59.10 40.72 27.36
CA GLY A 67 58.97 41.08 28.77
C GLY A 67 57.99 40.15 29.47
N ALA A 68 58.50 39.09 30.08
CA ALA A 68 57.75 38.22 30.98
C ALA A 68 57.46 38.94 32.30
N THR A 69 56.21 38.91 32.75
CA THR A 69 55.85 38.93 34.18
C THR A 69 54.60 38.09 34.38
N GLY A 70 54.71 37.08 35.24
CA GLY A 70 53.61 36.17 35.58
C GLY A 70 54.05 34.75 35.90
N GLY A 71 55.23 34.56 36.49
CA GLY A 71 55.65 33.27 37.03
C GLY A 71 54.87 32.97 38.31
N VAL A 72 54.14 31.86 38.29
CA VAL A 72 53.56 31.20 39.47
C VAL A 72 54.71 30.53 40.24
N ALA A 73 54.60 30.56 41.57
CA ALA A 73 55.65 30.25 42.54
C ALA A 73 56.28 28.85 42.39
N GLY A 74 57.61 28.82 42.51
CA GLY A 74 58.40 27.61 42.76
C GLY A 74 59.25 27.79 44.01
N ASN A 75 59.25 26.76 44.87
CA ASN A 75 60.03 26.67 46.11
C ASN A 75 61.54 26.76 45.87
N GLY A 76 62.24 27.34 46.84
CA GLY A 76 63.70 27.42 46.85
C GLY A 76 64.38 26.12 47.28
N ALA A 77 65.44 25.74 46.58
CA ALA A 77 66.73 25.39 47.17
C ALA A 77 67.84 25.44 46.11
N THR A 78 68.79 26.34 46.38
CA THR A 78 70.21 26.39 46.01
C THR A 78 70.83 25.31 45.11
N GLY A 79 71.36 25.78 43.96
CA GLY A 79 72.80 25.80 43.69
C GLY A 79 73.52 24.48 43.37
N GLY A 80 73.71 24.19 42.08
CA GLY A 80 74.64 23.17 41.58
C GLY A 80 74.97 23.40 40.11
N VAL A 81 76.26 23.37 39.79
CA VAL A 81 76.89 23.79 38.52
C VAL A 81 76.71 22.72 37.43
N ALA A 82 76.62 23.16 36.17
CA ALA A 82 76.51 22.30 34.99
C ALA A 82 77.72 21.34 34.81
N GLY A 83 77.42 20.07 34.53
CA GLY A 83 78.37 19.05 34.11
C GLY A 83 77.71 18.06 33.13
N ASN A 84 78.39 17.79 32.03
CA ASN A 84 77.97 16.91 30.93
C ASN A 84 77.92 15.43 31.33
N GLY A 85 76.96 14.70 30.75
CA GLY A 85 77.09 13.32 30.26
C GLY A 85 77.19 12.20 31.29
N ALA A 86 76.16 11.34 31.33
CA ALA A 86 76.29 9.87 31.32
C ALA A 86 74.92 9.19 31.40
N THR A 87 74.67 8.28 30.46
CA THR A 87 73.91 7.02 30.54
C THR A 87 72.75 6.93 31.55
N GLY A 88 71.54 6.86 31.00
CA GLY A 88 70.29 6.60 31.71
C GLY A 88 70.38 5.40 32.64
N GLY A 89 70.06 5.67 33.90
CA GLY A 89 69.99 4.71 34.98
C GLY A 89 68.81 3.75 34.84
N VAL A 90 69.02 2.60 35.45
CA VAL A 90 68.09 1.50 35.71
C VAL A 90 66.75 2.04 36.24
N ALA A 91 65.65 1.63 35.60
CA ALA A 91 64.31 1.83 36.13
C ALA A 91 64.20 1.14 37.49
N GLY A 92 64.01 1.94 38.53
CA GLY A 92 63.76 1.46 39.88
C GLY A 92 62.37 0.84 39.96
N THR A 93 62.32 -0.37 40.51
CA THR A 93 61.11 -1.02 41.02
C THR A 93 60.55 -0.18 42.18
N GLY A 94 59.60 0.69 41.87
CA GLY A 94 58.79 1.42 42.84
C GLY A 94 57.41 0.78 42.95
N ALA A 95 57.28 -0.23 43.81
CA ALA A 95 55.97 -0.63 44.32
C ALA A 95 55.44 0.49 45.22
N GLY A 96 54.36 1.15 44.81
CA GLY A 96 53.85 2.33 45.51
C GLY A 96 52.56 2.89 44.95
N GLY A 97 51.52 2.04 44.86
CA GLY A 97 50.10 2.42 44.93
C GLY A 97 49.65 3.60 44.08
N SER A 98 49.29 3.33 42.83
CA SER A 98 48.20 4.07 42.18
C SER A 98 46.98 3.17 42.25
N GLY A 99 45.90 3.65 42.87
CA GLY A 99 44.57 3.18 42.52
C GLY A 99 44.30 3.63 41.10
N GLY A 100 44.84 2.89 40.14
CA GLY A 100 44.57 3.04 38.71
C GLY A 100 43.07 3.00 38.56
N SER A 101 42.54 4.10 38.04
CA SER A 101 41.16 4.09 37.55
C SER A 101 41.23 3.14 36.37
N GLY A 102 40.56 1.99 36.43
CA GLY A 102 40.71 0.95 35.41
C GLY A 102 40.65 1.50 33.98
N GLU A 103 41.26 0.77 33.05
CA GLU A 103 41.51 1.17 31.66
C GLU A 103 40.39 2.05 31.07
N THR A 104 40.71 3.31 30.78
CA THR A 104 39.69 4.32 30.43
C THR A 104 39.34 4.32 28.95
N ASN A 105 40.23 3.82 28.09
CA ASN A 105 40.03 3.77 26.66
C ASN A 105 40.60 2.48 26.05
N CYS A 106 39.75 1.48 26.00
CA CYS A 106 40.03 0.16 25.46
C CYS A 106 40.24 0.05 23.93
N HIS A 107 40.49 1.14 23.21
CA HIS A 107 40.69 1.09 21.76
C HIS A 107 41.66 2.14 21.18
N ASN A 108 42.51 2.78 22.01
CA ASN A 108 43.43 3.84 21.56
C ASN A 108 44.88 3.38 21.35
N GLY A 109 45.22 2.12 21.66
CA GLY A 109 46.59 1.62 21.53
C GLY A 109 47.50 1.95 22.72
N ILE A 110 46.95 2.49 23.81
CA ILE A 110 47.66 2.99 24.99
C ILE A 110 47.25 2.12 26.21
N ASP A 111 48.15 2.05 27.18
CA ASP A 111 47.93 1.47 28.51
C ASP A 111 47.62 2.68 29.41
N ASP A 112 46.34 2.98 29.62
CA ASP A 112 45.89 4.21 30.27
C ASP A 112 46.06 4.15 31.79
N ASP A 113 46.14 2.94 32.38
CA ASP A 113 46.32 2.76 33.83
C ASP A 113 47.75 2.36 34.26
N GLU A 114 48.63 2.19 33.27
CA GLU A 114 50.07 1.93 33.36
C GLU A 114 50.41 0.57 34.03
N ASP A 115 49.54 -0.43 33.92
CA ASP A 115 49.77 -1.77 34.50
C ASP A 115 50.63 -2.70 33.61
N GLY A 116 50.90 -2.27 32.37
CA GLY A 116 51.67 -2.96 31.35
C GLY A 116 50.82 -3.70 30.31
N LEU A 117 49.49 -3.58 30.35
CA LEU A 117 48.55 -4.18 29.41
C LEU A 117 47.79 -3.09 28.66
N ILE A 118 47.75 -3.19 27.32
CA ILE A 118 47.03 -2.22 26.47
C ILE A 118 45.69 -2.79 26.02
N ASP A 119 44.65 -1.96 25.96
CA ASP A 119 43.37 -2.23 25.29
C ASP A 119 42.81 -3.65 25.55
N CYS A 120 42.59 -4.47 24.50
CA CYS A 120 42.05 -5.82 24.61
C CYS A 120 42.98 -6.84 25.31
N ALA A 121 44.24 -6.50 25.60
CA ALA A 121 45.08 -7.31 26.48
C ALA A 121 44.83 -7.00 27.97
N ASP A 122 44.19 -5.88 28.26
CA ASP A 122 43.87 -5.41 29.60
C ASP A 122 42.60 -6.11 30.18
N PRO A 123 42.65 -6.64 31.41
CA PRO A 123 41.51 -7.30 32.06
C PRO A 123 40.29 -6.40 32.29
N ASP A 124 40.46 -5.10 32.52
CA ASP A 124 39.37 -4.14 32.69
C ASP A 124 38.62 -3.94 31.35
N CYS A 125 39.33 -3.94 30.22
CA CYS A 125 38.72 -3.92 28.91
C CYS A 125 37.98 -5.19 28.55
N VAL A 126 38.53 -6.36 28.90
CA VAL A 126 37.82 -7.62 28.78
C VAL A 126 36.56 -7.60 29.66
N GLY A 127 36.65 -7.02 30.87
CA GLY A 127 35.51 -6.77 31.76
C GLY A 127 34.47 -5.81 31.18
N ALA A 128 34.89 -4.85 30.36
CA ALA A 128 34.02 -3.95 29.60
C ALA A 128 33.44 -4.57 28.32
N GLY A 129 33.86 -5.78 27.96
CA GLY A 129 33.34 -6.56 26.81
C GLY A 129 34.15 -6.44 25.52
N TYR A 130 35.36 -5.89 25.58
CA TYR A 130 36.30 -5.91 24.45
C TYR A 130 36.94 -7.28 24.29
N GLU A 131 37.19 -7.70 23.05
CA GLU A 131 37.75 -9.02 22.77
C GLU A 131 38.68 -9.01 21.56
N CYS A 132 39.79 -9.76 21.64
CA CYS A 132 40.64 -10.04 20.49
C CYS A 132 40.01 -11.08 19.56
N VAL A 133 39.60 -10.66 18.36
CA VAL A 133 38.92 -11.52 17.40
C VAL A 133 39.70 -11.57 16.09
N ASN A 134 39.79 -12.77 15.49
CA ASN A 134 40.30 -12.93 14.12
C ASN A 134 39.18 -12.59 13.13
N LEU A 135 39.38 -11.54 12.32
CA LEU A 135 38.46 -11.17 11.26
C LEU A 135 38.75 -12.02 10.01
N PRO A 136 37.78 -12.82 9.52
CA PRO A 136 38.00 -13.73 8.40
C PRO A 136 38.32 -13.00 7.09
N ASP A 137 39.33 -13.46 6.36
CA ASP A 137 39.70 -12.93 5.04
C ASP A 137 38.52 -13.01 4.05
N GLY A 138 38.32 -11.94 3.28
CA GLY A 138 37.28 -11.85 2.25
C GLY A 138 35.87 -11.56 2.77
N TRP A 139 35.74 -11.25 4.06
CA TRP A 139 34.52 -10.73 4.67
C TRP A 139 34.65 -9.22 4.97
N SER A 140 33.55 -8.49 4.88
CA SER A 140 33.46 -7.08 5.25
C SER A 140 32.96 -6.95 6.69
N GLY A 141 33.31 -5.84 7.35
CA GLY A 141 33.01 -5.61 8.76
C GLY A 141 34.29 -5.41 9.59
N PRO A 142 34.18 -5.41 10.92
CA PRO A 142 33.01 -5.73 11.73
C PRO A 142 31.92 -4.65 11.68
N VAL A 143 30.66 -5.06 11.82
CA VAL A 143 29.52 -4.17 11.99
C VAL A 143 28.67 -4.59 13.19
N ALA A 144 28.23 -3.65 14.01
CA ALA A 144 27.15 -3.90 14.95
C ALA A 144 25.82 -3.85 14.19
N ALA A 145 25.10 -4.97 14.16
CA ALA A 145 23.90 -5.12 13.36
C ALA A 145 22.64 -4.98 14.21
N GLN A 146 21.65 -4.29 13.65
CA GLN A 146 20.31 -4.18 14.22
C GLN A 146 19.26 -4.52 13.17
N GLU A 147 18.21 -5.23 13.59
CA GLU A 147 17.00 -5.42 12.80
C GLU A 147 15.88 -4.51 13.29
N GLY A 148 15.07 -4.03 12.35
CA GLY A 148 13.86 -3.28 12.67
C GLY A 148 12.81 -3.34 11.56
N PRO A 149 11.56 -2.97 11.86
CA PRO A 149 10.51 -2.85 10.85
C PRO A 149 10.93 -1.90 9.72
N PHE A 150 10.78 -2.31 8.46
CA PHE A 150 11.25 -1.54 7.30
C PHE A 150 10.75 -0.09 7.26
N GLY A 151 9.49 0.14 7.65
CA GLY A 151 8.83 1.45 7.66
C GLY A 151 9.04 2.27 8.93
N SER A 152 9.84 1.79 9.89
CA SER A 152 10.23 2.54 11.08
C SER A 152 11.56 3.24 10.88
N THR A 153 11.76 4.42 11.48
CA THR A 153 13.07 5.07 11.53
C THR A 153 14.03 4.16 12.30
N PRO A 154 15.07 3.60 11.66
CA PRO A 154 16.03 2.76 12.38
C PRO A 154 16.75 3.58 13.45
N THR A 155 17.15 2.95 14.54
CA THR A 155 18.07 3.56 15.50
C THR A 155 19.31 4.03 14.74
N ALA A 156 19.74 5.27 14.98
CA ALA A 156 20.93 5.80 14.33
C ALA A 156 22.17 5.00 14.78
N CYS A 157 23.13 4.83 13.88
CA CYS A 157 24.46 4.37 14.27
C CYS A 157 25.05 5.33 15.30
N GLY A 158 25.78 4.79 16.29
CA GLY A 158 26.29 5.56 17.40
C GLY A 158 27.22 4.76 18.30
N GLY A 159 27.77 5.43 19.31
CA GLY A 159 28.80 4.84 20.18
C GLY A 159 30.03 4.43 19.38
N GLN A 160 30.53 3.22 19.63
CA GLN A 160 31.70 2.65 18.95
C GLN A 160 31.43 2.26 17.49
N TYR A 161 30.16 2.33 17.05
CA TYR A 161 29.75 2.00 15.69
C TYR A 161 28.94 3.16 15.07
N PRO A 162 29.56 4.32 14.76
CA PRO A 162 28.84 5.52 14.36
C PRO A 162 28.51 5.61 12.85
N THR A 163 29.10 4.78 11.99
CA THR A 163 28.92 4.85 10.54
C THR A 163 27.94 3.79 10.04
N VAL A 164 27.07 4.14 9.08
CA VAL A 164 26.26 3.12 8.38
C VAL A 164 27.12 2.50 7.28
N GLU A 165 27.43 1.21 7.41
CA GLU A 165 28.24 0.49 6.41
C GLU A 165 27.37 -0.30 5.43
N ILE A 166 26.24 -0.84 5.93
CA ILE A 166 25.35 -1.67 5.12
C ILE A 166 23.91 -1.54 5.56
N SER A 167 23.00 -1.55 4.57
CA SER A 167 21.57 -1.78 4.77
C SER A 167 21.11 -2.89 3.83
N ALA A 168 20.36 -3.85 4.37
CA ALA A 168 19.77 -4.95 3.61
C ALA A 168 18.39 -5.30 4.18
N PHE A 169 17.67 -6.22 3.53
CA PHE A 169 16.28 -6.51 3.83
C PHE A 169 16.02 -7.99 4.01
N SER A 170 14.99 -8.33 4.78
CA SER A 170 14.51 -9.71 4.87
C SER A 170 13.96 -10.21 3.54
N GLN A 171 13.63 -11.51 3.45
CA GLN A 171 12.79 -12.00 2.36
C GLN A 171 11.52 -11.14 2.19
N PRO A 172 11.15 -10.75 0.96
CA PRO A 172 9.95 -9.97 0.72
C PRO A 172 8.72 -10.81 1.04
N ASN A 173 7.79 -10.27 1.80
CA ASN A 173 6.59 -10.98 2.27
C ASN A 173 5.35 -10.09 2.37
N GLN A 174 5.47 -8.81 2.01
CA GLN A 174 4.34 -7.88 2.05
C GLN A 174 3.55 -7.94 0.74
N PRO A 175 2.20 -8.07 0.80
CA PRO A 175 1.36 -7.99 -0.39
C PRO A 175 1.43 -6.57 -1.00
N ALA A 176 1.08 -6.44 -2.28
CA ALA A 176 0.96 -5.11 -2.86
C ALA A 176 -0.22 -4.35 -2.22
N ASN A 177 -0.06 -3.04 -2.05
CA ASN A 177 -1.14 -2.18 -1.55
C ASN A 177 -2.09 -1.78 -2.68
N CYS A 178 -3.04 -2.65 -2.98
CA CYS A 178 -4.03 -2.41 -4.03
C CYS A 178 -5.19 -1.54 -3.52
N ALA A 179 -5.58 -0.54 -4.31
CA ALA A 179 -6.73 0.29 -4.00
C ALA A 179 -8.03 -0.53 -4.05
N ALA A 180 -8.89 -0.34 -3.04
CA ALA A 180 -10.20 -0.98 -3.03
C ALA A 180 -11.03 -0.61 -4.26
N CYS A 181 -11.79 -1.57 -4.79
CA CYS A 181 -12.70 -1.33 -5.89
C CYS A 181 -13.97 -0.63 -5.44
N ASN A 182 -14.36 0.39 -6.21
CA ASN A 182 -15.60 1.12 -6.03
C ASN A 182 -16.41 1.09 -7.33
N CYS A 183 -17.73 1.21 -7.19
CA CYS A 183 -18.64 1.31 -8.32
C CYS A 183 -19.38 2.64 -8.25
N GLY A 184 -19.44 3.34 -9.39
CA GLY A 184 -20.29 4.52 -9.52
C GLY A 184 -21.78 4.20 -9.43
N THR A 185 -22.62 5.24 -9.53
CA THR A 185 -24.06 5.06 -9.60
C THR A 185 -24.48 4.31 -10.87
N PRO A 186 -25.53 3.46 -10.83
CA PRO A 186 -26.05 2.80 -12.01
C PRO A 186 -26.42 3.78 -13.12
N ASN A 187 -26.02 3.47 -14.35
CA ASN A 187 -26.35 4.24 -15.56
C ASN A 187 -26.90 3.32 -16.66
N GLY A 188 -27.80 3.84 -17.49
CA GLY A 188 -28.41 3.09 -18.59
C GLY A 188 -29.40 2.00 -18.17
N ALA A 189 -29.87 2.03 -16.92
CA ALA A 189 -31.00 1.22 -16.49
C ALA A 189 -32.28 1.75 -17.15
N ALA A 190 -33.26 0.87 -17.37
CA ALA A 190 -34.58 1.25 -17.87
C ALA A 190 -35.68 0.56 -17.05
N CYS A 191 -36.76 1.28 -16.83
CA CYS A 191 -37.97 0.75 -16.21
C CYS A 191 -38.89 0.17 -17.28
N GLY A 192 -39.45 -1.00 -17.00
CA GLY A 192 -40.43 -1.62 -17.87
C GLY A 192 -41.36 -2.50 -17.07
N LEU A 193 -42.59 -2.68 -17.53
CA LEU A 193 -43.47 -3.67 -16.95
C LEU A 193 -43.05 -5.07 -17.41
N PRO A 194 -43.05 -6.08 -16.52
CA PRO A 194 -42.68 -7.43 -16.90
C PRO A 194 -43.64 -7.94 -17.98
N VAL A 195 -43.07 -8.39 -19.10
CA VAL A 195 -43.78 -9.09 -20.17
C VAL A 195 -43.24 -10.52 -20.19
N ASN A 196 -43.99 -11.47 -19.63
CA ASN A 196 -43.55 -12.87 -19.58
C ASN A 196 -44.08 -13.66 -20.80
N CYS A 197 -43.63 -13.33 -22.00
CA CYS A 197 -43.92 -14.19 -23.16
C CYS A 197 -42.87 -15.30 -23.24
N GLU A 198 -43.17 -16.51 -22.76
CA GLU A 198 -42.38 -17.71 -23.10
C GLU A 198 -42.52 -18.01 -24.60
N ALA A 199 -41.64 -17.38 -25.39
CA ALA A 199 -41.03 -17.71 -26.68
C ALA A 199 -41.66 -18.67 -27.72
N THR A 200 -42.88 -19.20 -27.59
CA THR A 200 -43.32 -20.28 -28.50
C THR A 200 -44.65 -20.13 -29.23
N GLN A 201 -45.53 -19.17 -28.95
CA GLN A 201 -46.65 -18.88 -29.87
C GLN A 201 -46.99 -17.40 -29.93
N ASP A 202 -47.22 -16.95 -31.16
CA ASP A 202 -47.69 -15.62 -31.52
C ASP A 202 -48.74 -15.10 -30.52
N CYS A 203 -48.64 -13.84 -30.13
CA CYS A 203 -49.59 -13.19 -29.22
C CYS A 203 -50.62 -12.31 -29.96
N PRO A 204 -51.57 -12.86 -30.75
CA PRO A 204 -52.83 -12.19 -31.01
C PRO A 204 -53.89 -12.73 -30.04
N GLY A 205 -54.40 -11.89 -29.14
CA GLY A 205 -55.72 -12.12 -28.56
C GLY A 205 -55.84 -12.14 -27.04
N ILE A 206 -57.04 -11.74 -26.63
CA ILE A 206 -57.65 -11.83 -25.30
C ILE A 206 -57.80 -13.32 -24.96
N ILE A 207 -57.25 -13.79 -23.85
CA ILE A 207 -57.45 -15.17 -23.37
C ILE A 207 -58.29 -15.18 -22.09
N PRO A 208 -59.32 -16.05 -21.96
CA PRO A 208 -60.12 -16.14 -20.74
C PRO A 208 -59.37 -16.82 -19.57
N GLU A 209 -59.17 -16.04 -18.50
CA GLU A 209 -59.41 -16.34 -17.08
C GLU A 209 -58.77 -17.52 -16.31
N ASN A 210 -57.79 -18.31 -16.79
CA ASN A 210 -57.27 -19.37 -15.88
C ASN A 210 -55.80 -19.78 -15.91
N TYR A 211 -54.89 -18.89 -16.33
CA TYR A 211 -53.46 -19.13 -16.15
C TYR A 211 -52.79 -17.86 -15.62
N GLY A 212 -52.24 -17.94 -14.42
CA GLY A 212 -51.52 -16.85 -13.73
C GLY A 212 -50.21 -16.46 -14.42
N LEU A 213 -50.28 -15.98 -15.66
CA LEU A 213 -49.14 -15.53 -16.45
C LEU A 213 -49.20 -14.00 -16.60
N HIS A 214 -48.26 -13.37 -15.90
CA HIS A 214 -48.07 -11.94 -15.65
C HIS A 214 -48.09 -11.02 -16.89
N ARG A 215 -49.19 -10.30 -17.09
CA ARG A 215 -49.28 -9.20 -18.08
C ARG A 215 -49.32 -7.84 -17.38
N GLY A 216 -48.89 -6.79 -18.08
CA GLY A 216 -48.59 -5.49 -17.47
C GLY A 216 -49.78 -4.68 -16.94
N LEU A 217 -51.01 -4.87 -17.44
CA LEU A 217 -52.25 -4.23 -16.95
C LEU A 217 -53.38 -5.25 -16.83
N SER A 218 -54.12 -5.20 -15.73
CA SER A 218 -55.34 -5.99 -15.47
C SER A 218 -56.53 -5.06 -15.24
N LEU A 219 -57.64 -5.34 -15.92
CA LEU A 219 -58.91 -4.63 -15.80
C LEU A 219 -59.96 -5.56 -15.18
N TRP A 220 -60.61 -5.14 -14.10
CA TRP A 220 -61.50 -5.94 -13.28
C TRP A 220 -62.95 -5.46 -13.36
N VAL A 221 -63.89 -6.39 -13.45
CA VAL A 221 -65.35 -6.12 -13.38
C VAL A 221 -65.86 -5.84 -11.96
N ALA A 222 -65.05 -6.16 -10.95
CA ALA A 222 -65.33 -5.85 -9.55
C ALA A 222 -64.46 -4.69 -9.05
N ALA A 223 -64.97 -3.98 -8.03
CA ALA A 223 -64.20 -2.94 -7.35
C ALA A 223 -63.09 -3.56 -6.50
N GLY A 224 -61.96 -2.85 -6.35
CA GLY A 224 -60.86 -3.28 -5.49
C GLY A 224 -60.03 -4.43 -6.05
N CYS A 225 -60.01 -4.62 -7.38
CA CYS A 225 -59.10 -5.54 -8.08
C CYS A 225 -59.09 -6.95 -7.49
N SER A 226 -60.28 -7.51 -7.26
CA SER A 226 -60.45 -8.84 -6.67
C SER A 226 -61.66 -9.55 -7.27
N GLY A 227 -61.64 -10.89 -7.30
CA GLY A 227 -62.75 -11.71 -7.82
C GLY A 227 -62.43 -12.48 -9.11
N ALA A 228 -63.45 -13.01 -9.77
CA ALA A 228 -63.35 -13.61 -11.12
C ALA A 228 -63.82 -12.57 -12.16
N GLY A 229 -63.16 -12.47 -13.31
CA GLY A 229 -63.48 -11.47 -14.35
C GLY A 229 -62.43 -10.37 -14.56
N ALA A 230 -61.15 -10.75 -14.68
CA ALA A 230 -60.08 -9.82 -15.06
C ALA A 230 -59.64 -10.03 -16.52
N TRP A 231 -59.54 -8.95 -17.29
CA TRP A 231 -58.85 -8.94 -18.58
C TRP A 231 -57.42 -8.45 -18.39
N SER A 232 -56.44 -9.19 -18.92
CA SER A 232 -55.03 -8.83 -18.78
C SER A 232 -54.36 -8.55 -20.13
N PHE A 233 -53.64 -7.43 -20.21
CA PHE A 233 -53.09 -6.88 -21.44
C PHE A 233 -51.57 -6.66 -21.33
N PRO A 234 -50.81 -6.93 -22.41
CA PRO A 234 -49.47 -6.35 -22.53
C PRO A 234 -49.64 -4.84 -22.73
N VAL A 235 -48.93 -4.05 -21.93
CA VAL A 235 -48.89 -2.60 -22.10
C VAL A 235 -47.54 -2.16 -22.64
N SER A 236 -47.55 -1.08 -23.39
CA SER A 236 -46.34 -0.52 -23.98
C SER A 236 -46.38 1.01 -23.99
N ALA A 237 -45.28 1.62 -24.42
CA ALA A 237 -45.18 3.06 -24.60
C ALA A 237 -46.02 3.59 -25.78
N THR A 238 -46.62 2.71 -26.59
CA THR A 238 -47.57 3.08 -27.65
C THR A 238 -49.00 2.89 -27.16
N CYS A 239 -49.92 3.69 -27.71
CA CYS A 239 -51.32 3.57 -27.35
C CYS A 239 -51.90 2.25 -27.88
N GLN A 240 -52.57 1.51 -27.00
CA GLN A 240 -53.27 0.28 -27.35
C GLN A 240 -54.76 0.46 -27.07
N SER A 241 -55.62 -0.06 -27.94
CA SER A 241 -57.07 0.05 -27.80
C SER A 241 -57.70 -1.33 -27.66
N PHE A 242 -58.73 -1.41 -26.84
CA PHE A 242 -59.48 -2.62 -26.54
C PHE A 242 -60.98 -2.32 -26.61
N SER A 243 -61.72 -3.19 -27.28
CA SER A 243 -63.19 -3.13 -27.34
C SER A 243 -63.75 -4.48 -26.90
N LEU A 244 -64.73 -4.46 -25.99
CA LEU A 244 -65.46 -5.66 -25.59
C LEU A 244 -66.33 -6.14 -26.76
N GLU A 245 -66.31 -7.45 -27.04
CA GLU A 245 -67.12 -8.00 -28.12
C GLU A 245 -68.63 -7.83 -27.84
N PRO A 246 -69.45 -7.56 -28.87
CA PRO A 246 -70.90 -7.47 -28.70
C PRO A 246 -71.47 -8.80 -28.17
N GLY A 247 -71.91 -8.82 -26.91
CA GLY A 247 -72.49 -10.00 -26.26
C GLY A 247 -71.78 -10.48 -24.99
N SER A 248 -70.65 -9.87 -24.61
CA SER A 248 -70.11 -10.03 -23.25
C SER A 248 -71.12 -9.50 -22.22
N PRO A 249 -71.21 -10.08 -21.00
CA PRO A 249 -72.05 -9.52 -19.94
C PRO A 249 -71.74 -8.02 -19.73
N PRO A 250 -72.74 -7.20 -19.37
CA PRO A 250 -72.68 -5.73 -19.42
C PRO A 250 -71.75 -5.09 -18.36
N GLU A 251 -70.90 -5.88 -17.72
CA GLU A 251 -70.06 -5.41 -16.63
C GLU A 251 -68.79 -4.81 -17.23
N ALA A 252 -68.88 -3.52 -17.55
CA ALA A 252 -67.71 -2.73 -17.88
C ALA A 252 -66.68 -2.82 -16.73
N PRO A 253 -65.37 -2.76 -17.03
CA PRO A 253 -64.36 -2.76 -15.98
C PRO A 253 -64.58 -1.55 -15.06
N VAL A 254 -64.51 -1.78 -13.75
CA VAL A 254 -64.68 -0.76 -12.72
C VAL A 254 -63.42 -0.54 -11.91
N SER A 255 -62.42 -1.42 -12.02
CA SER A 255 -61.09 -1.17 -11.46
C SER A 255 -59.95 -1.70 -12.33
N ALA A 256 -58.76 -1.15 -12.13
CA ALA A 256 -57.56 -1.47 -12.89
C ALA A 256 -56.35 -1.52 -11.96
N GLU A 257 -55.45 -2.47 -12.21
CA GLU A 257 -54.13 -2.54 -11.58
C GLU A 257 -53.08 -2.90 -12.62
N ALA A 258 -51.84 -2.52 -12.38
CA ALA A 258 -50.71 -2.87 -13.23
C ALA A 258 -49.65 -3.59 -12.40
N ASN A 259 -48.80 -4.40 -13.03
CA ASN A 259 -47.73 -5.12 -12.31
C ASN A 259 -46.65 -4.16 -11.81
N ALA A 260 -45.87 -4.58 -10.81
CA ALA A 260 -44.67 -3.83 -10.44
C ALA A 260 -43.71 -3.71 -11.63
N PRO A 261 -43.16 -2.50 -11.91
CA PRO A 261 -42.13 -2.35 -12.93
C PRO A 261 -40.87 -3.12 -12.51
N VAL A 262 -40.21 -3.71 -13.49
CA VAL A 262 -38.90 -4.34 -13.35
C VAL A 262 -37.84 -3.45 -13.98
N VAL A 263 -36.71 -3.34 -13.31
CA VAL A 263 -35.52 -2.68 -13.87
C VAL A 263 -34.84 -3.65 -14.81
N THR A 264 -34.53 -3.18 -16.01
CA THR A 264 -33.78 -3.93 -17.03
C THR A 264 -32.52 -3.20 -17.43
N GLY A 265 -31.45 -3.97 -17.66
CA GLY A 265 -30.16 -3.44 -18.08
C GLY A 265 -29.45 -2.62 -17.00
N GLY A 266 -28.63 -1.67 -17.47
CA GLY A 266 -27.80 -0.81 -16.64
C GLY A 266 -26.42 -1.38 -16.28
N SER A 267 -25.50 -0.48 -15.97
CA SER A 267 -24.15 -0.81 -15.53
C SER A 267 -23.60 0.29 -14.62
N CYS A 268 -22.62 -0.05 -13.78
CA CYS A 268 -21.86 0.94 -13.01
C CYS A 268 -20.45 1.06 -13.58
N LEU A 269 -19.93 2.29 -13.60
CA LEU A 269 -18.53 2.53 -13.96
C LEU A 269 -17.62 2.08 -12.80
N PRO A 270 -16.69 1.12 -13.02
CA PRO A 270 -15.74 0.71 -11.99
C PRO A 270 -14.66 1.78 -11.78
N SER A 271 -14.17 1.89 -10.55
CA SER A 271 -13.01 2.73 -10.19
C SER A 271 -12.18 2.07 -9.09
N GLY A 272 -10.92 2.50 -8.94
CA GLY A 272 -9.97 1.91 -8.00
C GLY A 272 -9.14 0.79 -8.62
N GLY A 273 -8.74 -0.18 -7.80
CA GLY A 273 -7.95 -1.35 -8.20
C GLY A 273 -6.47 -1.05 -8.40
N GLY A 274 -6.13 0.02 -9.11
CA GLY A 274 -4.76 0.38 -9.45
C GLY A 274 -4.04 1.30 -8.46
N SER A 275 -2.90 0.83 -7.94
CA SER A 275 -1.61 1.52 -7.76
C SER A 275 -0.64 0.53 -7.07
N LEU A 276 0.51 0.23 -7.67
CA LEU A 276 1.59 -0.49 -6.98
C LEU A 276 2.39 0.54 -6.16
N GLY A 277 2.01 0.68 -4.89
CA GLY A 277 2.81 1.34 -3.87
C GLY A 277 3.12 0.37 -2.72
N GLY A 278 4.26 0.59 -2.07
CA GLY A 278 4.70 -0.18 -0.91
C GLY A 278 5.86 -1.14 -1.20
N ASP A 279 6.96 -0.93 -0.51
CA ASP A 279 8.09 -1.84 -0.49
C ASP A 279 7.66 -3.24 0.01
N PRO A 280 8.14 -4.32 -0.59
CA PRO A 280 7.73 -5.68 -0.23
C PRO A 280 8.40 -6.18 1.07
N TRP A 281 9.25 -5.36 1.68
CA TRP A 281 10.11 -5.70 2.80
C TRP A 281 9.40 -5.55 4.15
N SER A 282 9.48 -6.57 5.01
CA SER A 282 9.03 -6.45 6.41
C SER A 282 10.09 -5.91 7.34
N ILE A 283 11.35 -6.34 7.16
CA ILE A 283 12.45 -6.05 8.07
C ILE A 283 13.59 -5.43 7.28
N ARG A 284 14.19 -4.40 7.87
CA ARG A 284 15.47 -3.83 7.46
C ARG A 284 16.52 -4.24 8.48
N VAL A 285 17.66 -4.74 8.00
CA VAL A 285 18.88 -4.84 8.79
C VAL A 285 19.77 -3.64 8.46
N ARG A 286 20.35 -3.03 9.49
CA ARG A 286 21.38 -2.00 9.38
C ARG A 286 22.63 -2.48 10.10
N GLY A 287 23.74 -2.53 9.38
CA GLY A 287 25.07 -2.77 9.96
C GLY A 287 25.80 -1.45 10.12
N CYS A 288 26.15 -1.13 11.36
CA CYS A 288 26.92 0.05 11.70
C CYS A 288 28.39 -0.31 11.93
N GLY A 289 29.33 0.40 11.31
CA GLY A 289 30.77 0.17 11.42
C GLY A 289 31.44 1.10 12.43
N PRO A 290 32.62 0.73 12.94
CA PRO A 290 33.48 1.60 13.73
C PRO A 290 34.22 2.61 12.83
N THR A 291 34.53 3.80 13.37
CA THR A 291 35.32 4.81 12.64
C THR A 291 36.73 4.30 12.34
N ALA A 292 37.33 3.59 13.30
CA ALA A 292 38.61 2.91 13.18
C ALA A 292 38.70 1.83 14.28
N LEU A 293 39.47 0.77 14.01
CA LEU A 293 39.80 -0.27 15.00
C LEU A 293 41.27 -0.06 15.38
N GLU A 294 41.51 0.91 16.25
CA GLU A 294 42.87 1.33 16.66
C GLU A 294 43.38 0.60 17.91
N GLY A 295 42.53 -0.22 18.55
CA GLY A 295 42.90 -0.98 19.74
C GLY A 295 43.99 -2.02 19.47
N GLY A 296 44.99 -2.03 20.34
CA GLY A 296 46.12 -2.95 20.36
C GLY A 296 45.88 -4.16 21.27
N GLY A 297 46.98 -4.74 21.76
CA GLY A 297 46.98 -5.84 22.73
C GLY A 297 46.69 -7.21 22.12
N CYS A 298 46.06 -7.25 20.95
CA CYS A 298 45.78 -8.46 20.21
C CYS A 298 47.00 -8.93 19.42
N GLY A 299 47.69 -9.97 19.92
CA GLY A 299 48.80 -10.59 19.20
C GLY A 299 48.38 -11.19 17.86
N GLY A 300 49.32 -11.27 16.90
CA GLY A 300 49.10 -11.89 15.60
C GLY A 300 48.25 -11.04 14.65
N THR A 301 47.26 -11.65 14.00
CA THR A 301 46.32 -10.99 13.06
C THR A 301 44.97 -10.68 13.70
N ASN A 302 44.89 -10.72 15.03
CA ASN A 302 43.66 -10.45 15.76
C ASN A 302 43.42 -8.95 15.87
N THR A 303 42.15 -8.55 15.85
CA THR A 303 41.72 -7.16 15.97
C THR A 303 40.99 -6.99 17.29
N CYS A 304 41.26 -5.89 17.99
CA CYS A 304 40.55 -5.54 19.21
C CYS A 304 39.13 -5.08 18.86
N LEU A 305 38.13 -5.87 19.25
CA LEU A 305 36.74 -5.66 18.85
C LEU A 305 35.93 -5.02 19.98
N PRO A 306 35.34 -3.83 19.77
CA PRO A 306 34.48 -3.20 20.78
C PRO A 306 33.15 -3.97 20.95
N PRO A 307 32.57 -3.98 22.16
CA PRO A 307 31.25 -4.57 22.38
C PRO A 307 30.17 -3.80 21.62
N ALA A 308 29.18 -4.52 21.11
CA ALA A 308 27.98 -3.88 20.56
C ALA A 308 27.09 -3.34 21.68
N ALA A 309 26.61 -2.11 21.54
CA ALA A 309 25.58 -1.56 22.43
C ALA A 309 24.30 -2.41 22.36
N ALA A 310 23.51 -2.44 23.44
CA ALA A 310 22.29 -3.24 23.54
C ALA A 310 21.23 -2.95 22.44
N ALA A 311 21.32 -1.80 21.77
CA ALA A 311 20.47 -1.46 20.63
C ALA A 311 20.74 -2.30 19.37
N PHE A 312 21.91 -2.93 19.28
CA PHE A 312 22.31 -3.82 18.19
C PHE A 312 21.95 -5.27 18.56
N ASP A 313 20.68 -5.63 18.36
CA ASP A 313 20.09 -6.90 18.78
C ASP A 313 20.67 -8.15 18.09
N ARG A 314 21.50 -7.96 17.06
CA ARG A 314 22.22 -9.03 16.36
C ARG A 314 23.69 -9.13 16.77
N GLY A 315 24.17 -8.23 17.64
CA GLY A 315 25.57 -8.18 18.06
C GLY A 315 26.50 -7.72 16.94
N VAL A 316 27.77 -8.11 17.05
CA VAL A 316 28.80 -7.78 16.06
C VAL A 316 28.86 -8.87 14.99
N CYS A 317 28.85 -8.45 13.73
CA CYS A 317 28.80 -9.32 12.58
C CYS A 317 29.88 -8.98 11.54
N VAL A 318 30.22 -9.96 10.72
CA VAL A 318 30.85 -9.77 9.42
C VAL A 318 29.85 -10.11 8.32
N TYR A 319 30.00 -9.52 7.14
CA TYR A 319 29.08 -9.73 6.03
C TYR A 319 29.79 -9.94 4.70
N ARG A 320 29.13 -10.65 3.78
CA ARG A 320 29.64 -10.93 2.44
C ARG A 320 28.51 -11.10 1.43
N ASP A 321 28.68 -10.54 0.24
CA ASP A 321 27.74 -10.67 -0.87
C ASP A 321 27.68 -12.12 -1.36
N GLY A 322 26.48 -12.66 -1.50
CA GLY A 322 26.20 -14.07 -1.78
C GLY A 322 25.65 -14.83 -0.56
N ASP A 323 25.22 -16.08 -0.78
CA ASP A 323 24.91 -17.03 0.28
C ASP A 323 26.16 -17.84 0.62
N HIS A 324 26.72 -17.64 1.81
CA HIS A 324 27.98 -18.23 2.26
C HIS A 324 27.81 -18.94 3.60
N ASP A 325 28.69 -19.89 3.89
CA ASP A 325 28.78 -20.49 5.22
C ASP A 325 29.55 -19.57 6.16
N CYS A 326 29.13 -19.53 7.42
CA CYS A 326 29.73 -18.64 8.38
C CYS A 326 31.07 -19.15 8.92
N PRO A 327 32.11 -18.32 8.93
CA PRO A 327 33.38 -18.64 9.56
C PRO A 327 33.30 -18.48 11.08
N SER A 328 34.04 -19.30 11.82
CA SER A 328 34.26 -19.08 13.25
C SER A 328 35.14 -17.83 13.48
N PRO A 329 34.90 -17.02 14.52
CA PRO A 329 33.92 -17.20 15.61
C PRO A 329 32.52 -16.61 15.35
N PHE A 330 32.19 -16.26 14.11
CA PHE A 330 30.93 -15.63 13.72
C PHE A 330 29.87 -16.66 13.32
N ASP A 331 29.52 -17.60 14.19
CA ASP A 331 28.77 -18.80 13.79
C ASP A 331 27.27 -18.55 13.52
N ALA A 332 26.73 -17.39 13.89
CA ALA A 332 25.30 -17.09 13.72
C ALA A 332 24.98 -16.54 12.33
N LYS A 333 24.59 -17.43 11.42
CA LYS A 333 24.21 -17.10 10.03
C LYS A 333 22.85 -16.42 9.92
N ARG A 334 22.79 -15.36 9.12
CA ARG A 334 21.57 -14.71 8.61
C ARG A 334 21.76 -14.37 7.13
N THR A 335 20.71 -14.50 6.33
CA THR A 335 20.74 -14.11 4.92
C THR A 335 19.72 -13.02 4.67
N TYR A 336 20.19 -11.89 4.16
CA TYR A 336 19.39 -10.73 3.75
C TYR A 336 19.57 -10.46 2.27
N TYR A 337 18.87 -9.46 1.74
CA TYR A 337 18.80 -9.16 0.32
C TYR A 337 18.92 -7.65 0.08
N ARG A 338 19.57 -7.26 -1.00
CA ARG A 338 19.66 -5.84 -1.40
C ARG A 338 18.58 -5.45 -2.41
N ASN A 339 18.06 -6.41 -3.16
CA ASN A 339 17.19 -6.12 -4.29
C ASN A 339 16.06 -7.15 -4.40
N PHE A 340 15.08 -6.90 -5.26
CA PHE A 340 13.97 -7.79 -5.53
C PHE A 340 13.46 -7.61 -6.96
N VAL A 341 12.84 -8.67 -7.47
CA VAL A 341 12.01 -8.60 -8.67
C VAL A 341 10.56 -8.55 -8.22
N ASP A 342 9.83 -7.51 -8.66
CA ASP A 342 8.42 -7.32 -8.33
C ASP A 342 7.52 -7.76 -9.48
N GLU A 343 6.85 -8.89 -9.31
CA GLU A 343 5.84 -9.39 -10.25
C GLU A 343 4.42 -9.20 -9.70
N ARG A 344 4.27 -8.44 -8.61
CA ARG A 344 2.96 -8.19 -8.02
C ARG A 344 2.15 -7.31 -8.95
N VAL A 345 0.88 -7.65 -9.12
CA VAL A 345 -0.09 -6.87 -9.91
C VAL A 345 -1.42 -6.81 -9.18
N CYS A 346 -2.10 -5.66 -9.28
CA CYS A 346 -3.45 -5.50 -8.76
C CYS A 346 -4.48 -5.92 -9.82
N THR A 347 -5.43 -6.76 -9.42
CA THR A 347 -6.52 -7.18 -10.30
C THR A 347 -7.40 -5.98 -10.67
N PRO A 348 -7.84 -5.88 -11.95
CA PRO A 348 -8.68 -4.76 -12.39
C PRO A 348 -10.04 -4.78 -11.67
N CYS A 349 -10.62 -3.60 -11.48
CA CYS A 349 -11.95 -3.50 -10.90
C CYS A 349 -13.05 -3.81 -11.92
N SER A 350 -14.07 -4.52 -11.46
CA SER A 350 -15.33 -4.73 -12.17
C SER A 350 -16.53 -4.47 -11.25
N CYS A 351 -17.67 -4.19 -11.85
CA CYS A 351 -18.94 -3.97 -11.14
C CYS A 351 -19.96 -5.02 -11.59
N GLY A 352 -20.68 -5.58 -10.62
CA GLY A 352 -21.82 -6.45 -10.88
C GLY A 352 -23.01 -5.72 -11.50
N ALA A 353 -24.09 -6.46 -11.74
CA ALA A 353 -25.35 -5.86 -12.20
C ALA A 353 -25.92 -4.90 -11.15
N PRO A 354 -26.60 -3.81 -11.57
CA PRO A 354 -27.29 -2.90 -10.64
C PRO A 354 -28.33 -3.63 -9.79
N SER A 355 -28.42 -3.25 -8.53
CA SER A 355 -29.40 -3.76 -7.56
C SER A 355 -30.00 -2.60 -6.76
N GLY A 356 -31.23 -2.77 -6.26
CA GLY A 356 -31.92 -1.73 -5.50
C GLY A 356 -32.25 -0.47 -6.30
N VAL A 357 -32.32 -0.58 -7.63
CA VAL A 357 -32.81 0.49 -8.50
C VAL A 357 -34.34 0.48 -8.41
N GLU A 358 -34.94 1.65 -8.20
CA GLU A 358 -36.38 1.84 -8.15
C GLU A 358 -36.88 2.58 -9.37
N CYS A 359 -38.12 2.30 -9.76
CA CYS A 359 -38.77 2.86 -10.93
C CYS A 359 -39.79 3.91 -10.47
N ALA A 360 -39.31 5.15 -10.35
CA ALA A 360 -40.11 6.24 -9.83
C ALA A 360 -40.89 6.95 -10.95
N GLY A 361 -42.21 7.10 -10.76
CA GLY A 361 -43.08 7.82 -11.70
C GLY A 361 -43.64 6.97 -12.84
N ASP A 362 -43.50 5.65 -12.76
CA ASP A 362 -44.19 4.71 -13.64
C ASP A 362 -45.70 4.86 -13.52
N LYS A 363 -46.37 4.88 -14.68
CA LYS A 363 -47.83 4.94 -14.71
C LYS A 363 -48.42 4.26 -15.93
N VAL A 364 -49.65 3.79 -15.75
CA VAL A 364 -50.50 3.36 -16.86
C VAL A 364 -51.71 4.27 -16.92
N ASP A 365 -51.78 5.07 -17.99
CA ASP A 365 -52.92 5.93 -18.26
C ASP A 365 -53.98 5.15 -19.04
N ILE A 366 -55.26 5.33 -18.68
CA ILE A 366 -56.42 4.65 -19.24
C ILE A 366 -57.44 5.70 -19.70
N TRP A 367 -57.84 5.63 -20.96
CA TRP A 367 -58.83 6.51 -21.59
C TRP A 367 -60.11 5.77 -21.92
N SER A 368 -61.21 6.51 -21.90
CA SER A 368 -62.47 6.09 -22.52
C SER A 368 -62.39 6.29 -24.03
N GLY A 369 -62.77 5.29 -24.81
CA GLY A 369 -62.65 5.28 -26.26
C GLY A 369 -61.26 4.86 -26.76
N GLY A 370 -61.09 4.83 -28.08
CA GLY A 370 -59.85 4.42 -28.72
C GLY A 370 -58.83 5.55 -28.86
N GLY A 371 -57.55 5.20 -28.98
CA GLY A 371 -56.49 6.10 -29.43
C GLY A 371 -55.81 6.99 -28.39
N CYS A 372 -56.10 6.82 -27.08
CA CYS A 372 -55.45 7.55 -25.98
C CYS A 372 -55.49 9.08 -26.18
N ILE A 373 -56.64 9.60 -26.59
CA ILE A 373 -56.82 11.00 -26.96
C ILE A 373 -57.46 11.76 -25.79
N GLY A 374 -56.94 12.94 -25.49
CA GLY A 374 -57.47 13.81 -24.45
C GLY A 374 -56.96 13.43 -23.05
N THR A 375 -57.75 13.76 -22.03
CA THR A 375 -57.39 13.47 -20.63
C THR A 375 -57.66 12.00 -20.29
N PRO A 376 -56.72 11.29 -19.64
CA PRO A 376 -56.98 9.97 -19.10
C PRO A 376 -58.19 9.99 -18.17
N HIS A 377 -59.03 8.96 -18.25
CA HIS A 377 -60.10 8.76 -17.29
C HIS A 377 -59.53 8.27 -15.95
N ALA A 378 -58.54 7.39 -16.00
CA ALA A 378 -57.85 6.85 -14.83
C ALA A 378 -56.35 6.73 -15.11
N THR A 379 -55.56 6.83 -14.05
CA THR A 379 -54.12 6.62 -14.09
C THR A 379 -53.74 5.70 -12.95
N VAL A 380 -53.19 4.54 -13.27
CA VAL A 380 -52.58 3.64 -12.28
C VAL A 380 -51.20 4.19 -11.97
N THR A 381 -51.06 4.83 -10.79
CA THR A 381 -49.79 5.30 -10.23
C THR A 381 -49.20 4.24 -9.29
N ASP A 382 -47.90 4.05 -9.26
CA ASP A 382 -47.23 2.98 -8.51
C ASP A 382 -47.74 1.57 -8.87
N PRO A 383 -47.59 1.15 -10.14
CA PRO A 383 -47.91 -0.20 -10.57
C PRO A 383 -47.34 -1.25 -9.61
N GLY A 384 -48.14 -2.26 -9.27
CA GLY A 384 -47.81 -3.36 -8.36
C GLY A 384 -48.36 -3.22 -6.95
N THR A 385 -48.87 -2.05 -6.57
CA THR A 385 -49.39 -1.79 -5.21
C THR A 385 -50.75 -1.12 -5.16
N THR A 386 -51.17 -0.47 -6.25
CA THR A 386 -52.42 0.30 -6.29
C THR A 386 -53.46 -0.34 -7.20
N CYS A 387 -54.69 -0.37 -6.70
CA CYS A 387 -55.89 -0.63 -7.49
C CYS A 387 -56.63 0.70 -7.71
N THR A 388 -56.79 1.09 -8.96
CA THR A 388 -57.41 2.37 -9.34
C THR A 388 -58.81 2.13 -9.90
N PRO A 389 -59.83 2.92 -9.53
CA PRO A 389 -61.12 2.87 -10.22
C PRO A 389 -60.96 3.12 -11.72
N ALA A 390 -61.49 2.20 -12.54
CA ALA A 390 -61.40 2.27 -14.00
C ALA A 390 -62.66 2.91 -14.60
N ALA A 391 -62.54 3.35 -15.86
CA ALA A 391 -63.67 3.95 -16.58
C ALA A 391 -64.74 2.92 -16.94
N PRO A 392 -66.02 3.17 -16.64
CA PRO A 392 -67.09 2.38 -17.23
C PRO A 392 -67.13 2.66 -18.74
N GLY A 393 -66.90 1.65 -19.58
CA GLY A 393 -66.97 1.77 -21.03
C GLY A 393 -66.69 0.47 -21.77
N LEU A 394 -67.31 0.33 -22.95
CA LEU A 394 -67.13 -0.85 -23.84
C LEU A 394 -65.90 -0.73 -24.76
N THR A 395 -65.30 0.46 -24.85
CA THR A 395 -64.06 0.68 -25.59
C THR A 395 -63.14 1.53 -24.74
N LEU A 396 -61.93 1.03 -24.52
CA LEU A 396 -60.89 1.66 -23.72
C LEU A 396 -59.60 1.71 -24.52
N SER A 397 -58.72 2.63 -24.15
CA SER A 397 -57.34 2.63 -24.61
C SER A 397 -56.40 2.92 -23.46
N PHE A 398 -55.18 2.39 -23.53
CA PHE A 398 -54.21 2.50 -22.46
C PHE A 398 -52.80 2.67 -23.01
N ARG A 399 -51.95 3.31 -22.20
CA ARG A 399 -50.55 3.56 -22.51
C ARG A 399 -49.73 3.51 -21.23
N TYR A 400 -48.61 2.79 -21.28
CA TYR A 400 -47.63 2.80 -20.21
C TYR A 400 -46.60 3.91 -20.44
N THR A 401 -46.32 4.68 -19.39
CA THR A 401 -45.22 5.64 -19.38
C THR A 401 -44.18 5.12 -18.39
N PRO A 402 -43.00 4.69 -18.87
CA PRO A 402 -41.89 4.29 -17.99
C PRO A 402 -41.49 5.44 -17.09
N GLY A 403 -41.25 5.13 -15.82
CA GLY A 403 -40.66 6.08 -14.89
C GLY A 403 -39.17 6.23 -15.10
N THR A 404 -38.55 7.03 -14.23
CA THR A 404 -37.11 7.23 -14.22
C THR A 404 -36.48 6.28 -13.22
N PRO A 405 -35.49 5.46 -13.62
CA PRO A 405 -34.73 4.67 -12.67
C PRO A 405 -33.99 5.58 -11.70
N THR A 406 -34.19 5.38 -10.40
CA THR A 406 -33.55 6.14 -9.34
C THR A 406 -32.90 5.23 -8.32
N GLY A 407 -31.78 5.68 -7.74
CA GLY A 407 -31.06 4.95 -6.70
C GLY A 407 -30.29 3.72 -7.22
N GLY A 408 -30.10 2.76 -6.32
CA GLY A 408 -29.38 1.51 -6.56
C GLY A 408 -27.86 1.60 -6.48
N SER A 409 -27.24 0.42 -6.50
CA SER A 409 -25.78 0.25 -6.44
C SER A 409 -25.35 -1.02 -7.18
N CYS A 410 -24.06 -1.10 -7.52
CA CYS A 410 -23.45 -2.32 -8.02
C CYS A 410 -22.45 -2.86 -7.00
N ALA A 411 -22.40 -4.18 -6.85
CA ALA A 411 -21.38 -4.84 -6.04
C ALA A 411 -20.01 -4.73 -6.74
N PRO A 412 -18.98 -4.16 -6.09
CA PRO A 412 -17.63 -4.11 -6.64
C PRO A 412 -16.91 -5.46 -6.51
N SER A 413 -16.01 -5.74 -7.44
CA SER A 413 -15.09 -6.88 -7.41
C SER A 413 -13.73 -6.53 -8.01
N GLY A 414 -12.68 -7.25 -7.63
CA GLY A 414 -11.29 -6.98 -8.03
C GLY A 414 -10.47 -6.27 -6.95
N GLY A 415 -9.39 -5.58 -7.36
CA GLY A 415 -8.54 -4.81 -6.46
C GLY A 415 -7.72 -5.66 -5.48
N GLN A 416 -7.61 -6.95 -5.73
CA GLN A 416 -6.76 -7.87 -4.98
C GLN A 416 -5.35 -7.91 -5.58
N SER A 417 -4.34 -8.03 -4.71
CA SER A 417 -2.96 -8.29 -5.13
C SER A 417 -2.80 -9.74 -5.60
N THR A 418 -2.09 -9.92 -6.71
CA THR A 418 -1.67 -11.21 -7.25
C THR A 418 -0.18 -11.13 -7.60
N GLY A 419 0.47 -12.27 -7.86
CA GLY A 419 1.91 -12.32 -8.09
C GLY A 419 2.72 -12.27 -6.79
N THR A 420 4.04 -12.19 -6.92
CA THR A 420 4.97 -12.24 -5.79
C THR A 420 6.13 -11.26 -6.00
N ALA A 421 6.69 -10.77 -4.90
CA ALA A 421 7.99 -10.11 -4.91
C ALA A 421 9.04 -11.15 -4.48
N THR A 422 10.10 -11.31 -5.28
CA THR A 422 11.15 -12.31 -5.05
C THR A 422 12.47 -11.60 -4.77
N ALA A 423 13.11 -11.95 -3.66
CA ALA A 423 14.38 -11.38 -3.28
C ALA A 423 15.50 -11.75 -4.26
N THR A 424 16.42 -10.83 -4.49
CA THR A 424 17.63 -10.98 -5.30
C THR A 424 18.81 -10.33 -4.58
N ASP A 425 20.04 -10.59 -5.05
CA ASP A 425 21.28 -10.08 -4.45
C ASP A 425 21.40 -10.42 -2.95
N PRO A 426 21.54 -11.72 -2.61
CA PRO A 426 21.69 -12.15 -1.23
C PRO A 426 22.97 -11.60 -0.62
N VAL A 427 22.93 -11.32 0.68
CA VAL A 427 24.08 -10.95 1.51
C VAL A 427 24.01 -11.79 2.79
N THR A 428 25.09 -12.50 3.07
CA THR A 428 25.23 -13.28 4.30
C THR A 428 25.82 -12.41 5.40
N PHE A 429 25.16 -12.40 6.56
CA PHE A 429 25.68 -11.86 7.80
C PHE A 429 26.00 -13.02 8.74
N CYS A 430 27.18 -12.97 9.33
CA CYS A 430 27.67 -13.94 10.29
C CYS A 430 27.98 -13.18 11.57
N CYS A 431 27.24 -13.44 12.64
CA CYS A 431 27.29 -12.68 13.88
C CYS A 431 27.87 -13.50 15.03
N LYS A 432 28.49 -12.81 16.00
CA LYS A 432 28.81 -13.39 17.31
C LYS A 432 27.56 -13.34 18.20
N ASN A 433 27.26 -14.45 18.88
CA ASN A 433 26.13 -14.55 19.81
C ASN A 433 26.43 -13.95 21.18
#